data_AF-A0A3B0ZF52-F1
#
_entry.id   AF-A0A3B0ZF52-F1
#
_cell.length_a   1.000
_cell.length_b   1.000
_cell.length_c   1.000
_cell.angle_alpha   90.00
_cell.angle_beta   90.00
_cell.angle_gamma   90.00
#
_symmetry.space_group_name_H-M   'P 1'
#
loop_
_entity.id
_entity.type
_entity.pdbx_description
1 polymer ?
#
loop_
_entity_poly.entity_id
_entity_poly.type
_entity_poly.pdbx_seq_one_letter_code
_entity_poly.pdbx_strand_id
1 'polypeptide(L)'
;MNSAHQRSFSKRFFLPFSLLFALVFTGCTLLPPVQEMSNARQSLEAAKTAGAEVHDSKRFLQAKMLLEQASEKIDSGEYSQARNLAIKAHTMAIKSRQISITNN
;
A
#
# COMPACT_ATOMS: atom_id res chain seq x y z
N MET A 1 -36.72 34.17 18.68
CA MET A 1 -38.01 34.52 18.05
C MET A 1 -37.75 35.15 16.69
N ASN A 2 -38.43 34.62 15.67
CA ASN A 2 -38.72 35.18 14.33
C ASN A 2 -37.53 35.32 13.36
N SER A 3 -37.33 34.41 12.40
CA SER A 3 -38.09 34.20 11.15
C SER A 3 -37.87 35.29 10.10
N ALA A 4 -37.25 34.97 8.96
CA ALA A 4 -37.97 34.83 7.68
C ALA A 4 -37.05 34.90 6.43
N HIS A 5 -37.44 34.09 5.43
CA HIS A 5 -37.33 34.30 3.98
C HIS A 5 -35.95 34.30 3.31
N GLN A 6 -35.51 33.16 2.75
CA GLN A 6 -35.72 32.79 1.33
C GLN A 6 -35.52 33.93 0.33
N ARG A 7 -34.58 33.76 -0.62
CA ARG A 7 -34.94 33.52 -2.04
C ARG A 7 -33.72 33.14 -2.88
N SER A 8 -33.91 32.04 -3.59
CA SER A 8 -33.13 31.56 -4.72
C SER A 8 -32.91 32.65 -5.78
N PHE A 9 -31.67 33.11 -5.93
CA PHE A 9 -31.10 33.77 -7.10
C PHE A 9 -29.60 33.49 -6.98
N SER A 10 -28.95 32.63 -7.75
CA SER A 10 -28.84 32.72 -9.19
C SER A 10 -27.91 31.58 -9.61
N LYS A 11 -28.51 30.51 -10.16
CA LYS A 11 -27.81 29.52 -10.97
C LYS A 11 -27.19 30.27 -12.15
N ARG A 12 -25.88 30.58 -12.17
CA ARG A 12 -25.15 30.93 -13.41
C ARG A 12 -23.64 31.17 -13.34
N PHE A 13 -22.94 31.02 -12.20
CA PHE A 13 -21.51 31.37 -12.16
C PHE A 13 -20.57 30.35 -11.49
N PHE A 14 -20.94 29.06 -11.44
CA PHE A 14 -20.15 28.06 -10.69
C PHE A 14 -20.15 26.63 -11.27
N LEU A 15 -20.13 26.48 -12.60
CA LEU A 15 -19.88 25.19 -13.27
C LEU A 15 -19.17 25.52 -14.60
N PRO A 16 -17.91 25.10 -14.84
CA PRO A 16 -17.59 23.68 -14.97
C PRO A 16 -16.09 23.33 -14.72
N PHE A 17 -15.59 23.40 -13.49
CA PHE A 17 -14.23 22.86 -13.17
C PHE A 17 -14.26 21.67 -12.20
N SER A 18 -15.35 21.49 -11.45
CA SER A 18 -15.48 20.41 -10.46
C SER A 18 -15.89 19.04 -11.06
N LEU A 19 -16.40 19.01 -12.29
CA LEU A 19 -16.98 17.78 -12.88
C LEU A 19 -15.97 16.89 -13.64
N LEU A 20 -14.73 17.33 -13.83
CA LEU A 20 -13.72 16.57 -14.60
C LEU A 20 -12.87 15.62 -13.74
N PHE A 21 -13.01 15.64 -12.41
CA PHE A 21 -12.22 14.79 -11.51
C PHE A 21 -12.86 13.43 -11.20
N ALA A 22 -14.05 13.16 -11.77
CA ALA A 22 -14.89 12.03 -11.36
C ALA A 22 -14.61 10.70 -12.09
N LEU A 23 -13.60 10.58 -12.96
CA LEU A 23 -13.56 9.45 -13.89
C LEU A 23 -12.19 8.79 -14.10
N VAL A 24 -11.43 8.46 -13.05
CA VAL A 24 -10.31 7.51 -13.19
C VAL A 24 -10.10 6.70 -11.92
N PHE A 25 -10.90 5.65 -11.65
CA PHE A 25 -10.47 4.50 -10.84
C PHE A 25 -11.35 3.27 -11.10
N THR A 26 -11.33 2.75 -12.32
CA THR A 26 -11.74 1.37 -12.58
C THR A 26 -10.49 0.49 -12.50
N GLY A 27 -10.25 -0.11 -11.33
CA GLY A 27 -9.09 -0.97 -11.09
C GLY A 27 -9.15 -2.23 -11.95
N CYS A 28 -8.20 -2.38 -12.88
CA CYS A 28 -7.96 -3.64 -13.58
C CYS A 28 -7.29 -4.63 -12.61
N THR A 29 -8.03 -5.62 -12.13
CA THR A 29 -7.53 -6.71 -11.26
C THR A 29 -6.63 -7.73 -11.97
N LEU A 30 -6.37 -7.54 -13.27
CA LEU A 30 -5.60 -8.42 -14.15
C LEU A 30 -4.10 -8.05 -14.23
N LEU A 31 -3.64 -7.03 -13.50
CA LEU A 31 -2.27 -6.54 -13.57
C LEU A 31 -1.42 -7.01 -12.37
N PRO A 32 -0.10 -7.20 -12.56
CA PRO A 32 0.82 -7.47 -11.46
C PRO A 32 0.71 -6.43 -10.31
N PRO A 33 0.83 -6.86 -9.03
CA PRO A 33 0.67 -6.00 -7.86
C PRO A 33 1.93 -5.16 -7.57
N VAL A 34 2.26 -4.24 -8.48
CA VAL A 34 3.50 -3.45 -8.43
C VAL A 34 3.62 -2.59 -7.17
N GLN A 35 2.50 -2.10 -6.65
CA GLN A 35 2.48 -1.24 -5.46
C GLN A 35 2.84 -2.05 -4.21
N GLU A 36 2.22 -3.21 -4.03
CA GLU A 36 2.49 -4.09 -2.89
C GLU A 36 3.92 -4.61 -2.90
N MET A 37 4.44 -4.96 -4.08
CA MET A 37 5.83 -5.38 -4.25
C MET A 37 6.81 -4.25 -3.89
N SER A 38 6.53 -3.01 -4.31
CA SER A 38 7.35 -1.85 -3.94
C SER A 38 7.35 -1.61 -2.44
N ASN A 39 6.16 -1.62 -1.82
CA ASN A 39 6.02 -1.43 -0.37
C ASN A 39 6.82 -2.50 0.39
N ALA A 40 6.71 -3.77 -0.01
CA ALA A 40 7.44 -4.87 0.60
C ALA A 40 8.96 -4.71 0.48
N ARG A 41 9.49 -4.32 -0.69
CA ARG A 41 10.93 -4.05 -0.91
C ARG A 41 11.42 -2.92 0.00
N GLN A 42 10.70 -1.80 0.00
CA GLN A 42 11.05 -0.65 0.83
C GLN A 42 11.04 -1.01 2.31
N SER A 43 10.07 -1.80 2.77
CA SER A 43 10.01 -2.23 4.18
C SER A 43 11.12 -3.20 4.56
N LEU A 44 11.52 -4.10 3.65
CA LEU A 44 12.67 -4.99 3.87
C LEU A 44 13.96 -4.20 4.00
N GLU A 45 14.20 -3.24 3.10
CA GLU A 45 15.39 -2.39 3.18
C GLU A 45 15.38 -1.55 4.47
N ALA A 46 14.21 -1.01 4.82
CA ALA A 46 14.00 -0.29 6.06
C ALA A 46 14.27 -1.16 7.31
N ALA A 47 13.93 -2.45 7.28
CA ALA A 47 14.24 -3.40 8.36
C ALA A 47 15.74 -3.73 8.42
N LYS A 48 16.36 -3.95 7.25
CA LYS A 48 17.80 -4.22 7.13
C LYS A 48 18.62 -3.08 7.72
N THR A 49 18.33 -1.84 7.33
CA THR A 49 19.01 -0.64 7.86
C THR A 49 18.81 -0.46 9.37
N ALA A 50 17.72 -1.00 9.93
CA ALA A 50 17.48 -1.01 11.37
C ALA A 50 18.18 -2.18 12.11
N GLY A 51 18.99 -2.99 11.43
CA GLY A 51 19.71 -4.11 12.04
C GLY A 51 18.89 -5.39 12.19
N ALA A 52 17.79 -5.54 11.44
CA ALA A 52 16.93 -6.72 11.55
C ALA A 52 17.59 -8.04 11.22
N GLU A 53 18.67 -8.03 10.43
CA GLU A 53 19.50 -9.22 10.19
C GLU A 53 20.15 -9.77 11.47
N VAL A 54 20.31 -8.94 12.50
CA VAL A 54 20.90 -9.30 13.79
C VAL A 54 19.83 -9.44 14.87
N HIS A 55 18.98 -8.43 15.03
CA HIS A 55 18.06 -8.33 16.17
C HIS A 55 16.74 -9.10 16.00
N ASP A 56 16.35 -9.45 14.76
CA ASP A 56 15.15 -10.24 14.45
C ASP A 56 15.29 -11.02 13.13
N SER A 57 16.41 -11.72 13.00
CA SER A 57 16.84 -12.41 11.76
C SER A 57 15.79 -13.38 11.22
N LYS A 58 15.05 -14.05 12.11
CA LYS A 58 14.00 -15.02 11.75
C LYS A 58 12.86 -14.35 10.97
N ARG A 59 12.30 -13.24 11.44
CA ARG A 59 11.22 -12.56 10.72
C ARG A 59 11.74 -11.83 9.49
N PHE A 60 12.94 -11.27 9.56
CA PHE A 60 13.57 -10.65 8.41
C PHE A 60 13.72 -11.64 7.25
N LEU A 61 14.28 -12.82 7.54
CA LEU A 61 14.43 -13.88 6.54
C LEU A 61 13.08 -14.36 6.01
N GLN A 62 12.10 -14.55 6.90
CA GLN A 62 10.76 -14.94 6.49
C GLN A 62 10.13 -13.89 5.55
N ALA A 63 10.35 -12.59 5.80
CA ALA A 63 9.82 -11.51 4.96
C ALA A 63 10.47 -11.52 3.58
N LYS A 64 11.78 -11.76 3.53
CA LYS A 64 12.52 -11.94 2.27
C LYS A 64 11.99 -13.12 1.46
N MET A 65 11.82 -14.28 2.10
CA MET A 65 11.29 -15.49 1.45
C MET A 65 9.87 -15.28 0.89
N LEU A 66 9.00 -14.59 1.63
CA LEU A 66 7.65 -14.29 1.13
C LEU A 66 7.68 -13.34 -0.07
N LEU A 67 8.58 -12.38 -0.11
CA LEU A 67 8.73 -11.48 -1.26
C LEU A 67 9.29 -12.22 -2.49
N GLU A 68 10.20 -13.16 -2.29
CA GLU A 68 10.71 -14.03 -3.35
C GLU A 68 9.60 -14.91 -3.94
N GLN A 69 8.83 -15.59 -3.09
CA GLN A 69 7.64 -16.35 -3.52
C GLN A 69 6.61 -15.45 -4.21
N ALA A 70 6.45 -14.20 -3.76
CA ALA A 70 5.57 -13.26 -4.45
C ALA A 70 6.04 -12.98 -5.87
N SER A 71 7.35 -12.90 -6.10
CA SER A 71 7.94 -12.73 -7.44
C SER A 71 7.67 -13.93 -8.32
N GLU A 72 7.88 -15.14 -7.81
CA GLU A 72 7.58 -16.39 -8.53
C GLU A 72 6.10 -16.45 -8.94
N LYS A 73 5.20 -15.98 -8.07
CA LYS A 73 3.76 -15.89 -8.39
C LYS A 73 3.41 -14.82 -9.41
N ILE A 74 4.23 -13.78 -9.58
CA ILE A 74 4.08 -12.86 -10.72
C ILE A 74 4.50 -13.58 -12.00
N ASP A 75 5.62 -14.30 -11.97
CA ASP A 75 6.13 -15.01 -13.14
C ASP A 75 5.18 -16.13 -13.62
N SER A 76 4.44 -16.75 -12.70
CA SER A 76 3.39 -17.73 -13.01
C SER A 76 2.03 -17.14 -13.38
N GLY A 77 1.87 -15.80 -13.36
CA GLY A 77 0.60 -15.12 -13.60
C GLY A 77 -0.41 -15.20 -12.45
N GLU A 78 -0.03 -15.75 -11.31
CA GLU A 78 -0.85 -15.88 -10.10
C GLU A 78 -0.88 -14.57 -9.27
N TYR A 79 -1.27 -13.45 -9.88
CA TYR A 79 -1.15 -12.10 -9.28
C TYR A 79 -1.89 -11.91 -7.95
N SER A 80 -3.03 -12.58 -7.75
CA SER A 80 -3.74 -12.55 -6.47
C SER A 80 -2.92 -13.18 -5.33
N GLN A 81 -2.21 -14.27 -5.62
CA GLN A 81 -1.32 -14.91 -4.64
C GLN A 81 -0.07 -14.06 -4.43
N ALA A 82 0.52 -13.52 -5.50
CA ALA A 82 1.64 -12.58 -5.41
C ALA A 82 1.31 -11.39 -4.50
N ARG A 83 0.12 -10.79 -4.66
CA ARG A 83 -0.34 -9.66 -3.85
C ARG A 83 -0.41 -10.02 -2.37
N ASN A 84 -1.01 -11.17 -2.06
CA ASN A 84 -1.12 -11.64 -0.68
C ASN A 84 0.24 -11.93 -0.04
N LEU A 85 1.16 -12.53 -0.79
CA LEU A 85 2.53 -12.79 -0.33
C LEU A 85 3.29 -11.48 -0.10
N ALA A 86 3.19 -10.52 -1.01
CA ALA A 86 3.81 -9.19 -0.88
C ALA A 86 3.29 -8.42 0.35
N ILE A 87 1.98 -8.43 0.61
CA ILE A 87 1.38 -7.80 1.80
C ILE A 87 1.90 -8.46 3.09
N LYS A 88 2.01 -9.79 3.11
CA LYS A 88 2.57 -10.52 4.26
C LYS A 88 4.04 -10.18 4.46
N ALA A 89 4.84 -10.16 3.39
CA ALA A 89 6.26 -9.77 3.43
C ALA A 89 6.43 -8.35 4.01
N HIS A 90 5.67 -7.38 3.48
CA HIS A 90 5.61 -6.01 3.97
C HIS A 90 5.31 -5.94 5.49
N THR A 91 4.25 -6.64 5.92
CA THR A 91 3.82 -6.62 7.32
C THR A 91 4.87 -7.21 8.26
N MET A 92 5.53 -8.30 7.86
CA MET A 92 6.59 -8.90 8.67
C MET A 92 7.85 -8.04 8.70
N ALA A 93 8.21 -7.41 7.58
CA ALA A 93 9.35 -6.50 7.53
C ALA A 93 9.14 -5.28 8.46
N ILE A 94 7.94 -4.69 8.50
CA ILE A 94 7.61 -3.63 9.46
C ILE A 94 7.77 -4.10 10.91
N LYS A 95 7.24 -5.29 11.23
CA LYS A 95 7.37 -5.85 12.59
C LYS A 95 8.83 -6.09 12.96
N SER A 96 9.61 -6.61 12.02
CA SER A 96 11.02 -6.89 12.21
C SER A 96 11.84 -5.62 12.40
N ARG A 97 11.58 -4.58 11.60
CA ARG A 97 12.13 -3.23 11.79
C ARG A 97 11.82 -2.71 13.20
N GLN A 98 10.56 -2.79 13.64
CA GLN A 98 10.15 -2.28 14.95
C GLN A 98 10.88 -2.98 16.10
N ILE A 99 10.99 -4.32 16.05
CA ILE A 99 11.72 -5.11 17.05
C ILE A 99 13.19 -4.70 17.06
N SER A 100 13.78 -4.49 15.89
CA SER A 100 15.20 -4.16 15.77
C SER A 100 15.51 -2.76 16.29
N ILE A 101 14.65 -1.78 16.05
CA ILE A 101 14.76 -0.43 16.63
C ILE A 101 14.63 -0.47 18.16
N THR A 102 13.81 -1.37 18.70
CA THR A 102 13.62 -1.51 20.15
C THR A 102 14.76 -2.27 20.84
N ASN A 103 15.41 -3.19 20.14
CA ASN A 103 16.51 -4.01 20.66
C ASN A 103 17.91 -3.43 20.38
N ASN A 104 17.98 -2.26 19.74
CA ASN A 104 19.20 -1.52 19.41
C ASN A 104 19.36 -0.32 20.35
#